data_AF-A0A821ZZ87-F1
#
_entry.id   AF-A0A821ZZ87-F1
#
_cell.length_a   1.000
_cell.length_b   1.000
_cell.length_c   1.000
_cell.angle_alpha   90.00
_cell.angle_beta   90.00
_cell.angle_gamma   90.00
#
_symmetry.space_group_name_H-M   'P 1'
#
loop_
_entity.id
_entity.type
_entity.pdbx_description
1 polymer ?
#
loop_
_entity_poly.entity_id
_entity_poly.type
_entity_poly.pdbx_seq_one_letter_code
_entity_poly.pdbx_strand_id
1 'polypeptide(L)'
;MVMVFWHPRRAGVASHFDVSSRIPCFSVSKNLLYADGDSGNVFGLAYNVTGSVKNAVYISVGHKITLITACNTFKSVTKYRNYEPIRQADLLSREIIEKMS
;
A
#
# COMPACT_ATOMS: atom_id res chain seq x y z
N MET A 1 2.27 7.83 -0.17
CA MET A 1 2.81 6.48 0.05
C MET A 1 2.77 5.72 -1.26
N VAL A 2 3.92 5.20 -1.68
CA VAL A 2 4.20 4.84 -3.08
C VAL A 2 3.82 3.38 -3.35
N MET A 3 3.13 3.17 -4.47
CA MET A 3 2.64 1.88 -4.93
C MET A 3 3.76 1.15 -5.71
N VAL A 4 4.02 -0.12 -5.40
CA VAL A 4 5.13 -0.93 -5.95
C VAL A 4 4.88 -1.27 -7.43
N PHE A 5 3.70 -1.80 -7.73
CA PHE A 5 3.38 -2.34 -9.05
C PHE A 5 2.76 -1.31 -10.00
N TRP A 6 2.09 -0.30 -9.42
CA TRP A 6 1.38 0.75 -10.14
C TRP A 6 2.29 1.95 -10.40
N HIS A 7 3.33 1.69 -11.19
CA HIS A 7 4.17 2.70 -11.80
C HIS A 7 4.22 2.37 -13.30
N PRO A 8 4.25 3.35 -14.22
CA PRO A 8 4.43 3.09 -15.67
C PRO A 8 5.69 2.27 -16.03
N ARG A 9 6.60 2.03 -15.07
CA ARG A 9 7.80 1.18 -15.20
C ARG A 9 7.81 -0.03 -14.26
N ARG A 10 6.68 -0.36 -13.61
CA ARG A 10 6.54 -1.42 -12.59
C ARG A 10 7.55 -1.34 -11.42
N ALA A 11 8.14 -0.16 -11.20
CA ALA A 11 9.20 0.11 -10.22
C ALA A 11 8.86 1.35 -9.40
N GLY A 12 7.89 1.26 -8.50
CA GLY A 12 7.68 2.27 -7.47
C GLY A 12 8.85 2.38 -6.49
N VAL A 13 8.87 3.46 -5.69
CA VAL A 13 9.87 3.70 -4.63
C VAL A 13 9.93 2.53 -3.63
N ALA A 14 8.78 1.88 -3.39
CA ALA A 14 8.73 0.66 -2.60
C ALA A 14 9.37 -0.54 -3.31
N SER A 15 9.25 -0.69 -4.64
CA SER A 15 9.89 -1.80 -5.38
C SER A 15 11.42 -1.78 -5.30
N HIS A 16 12.02 -0.59 -5.32
CA HIS A 16 13.47 -0.47 -5.24
C HIS A 16 14.00 -0.86 -3.86
N PHE A 17 13.30 -0.44 -2.80
CA PHE A 17 13.64 -0.82 -1.43
C PHE A 17 13.37 -2.31 -1.16
N ASP A 18 12.28 -2.85 -1.72
CA ASP A 18 11.86 -4.24 -1.54
C ASP A 18 12.82 -5.26 -2.15
N VAL A 19 13.35 -5.00 -3.35
CA VAL A 19 14.30 -5.90 -4.02
C VAL A 19 15.63 -5.96 -3.28
N SER A 20 16.11 -4.82 -2.76
CA SER A 20 17.35 -4.75 -2.00
C SER A 20 17.23 -5.46 -0.65
N SER A 21 16.08 -5.30 0.02
CA SER A 21 15.88 -5.77 1.38
C SER A 21 15.51 -7.26 1.50
N ARG A 22 15.11 -7.94 0.40
CA ARG A 22 14.67 -9.36 0.37
C ARG A 22 13.51 -9.71 1.31
N ILE A 23 12.82 -8.71 1.88
CA ILE A 23 11.69 -8.84 2.80
C ILE A 23 10.38 -8.93 1.99
N PRO A 24 9.38 -9.72 2.42
CA PRO A 24 8.06 -9.71 1.80
C PRO A 24 7.36 -8.37 2.01
N CYS A 25 6.97 -7.71 0.92
CA CYS A 25 6.43 -6.36 0.95
C CYS A 25 5.21 -6.21 0.05
N PHE A 26 4.25 -5.41 0.51
CA PHE A 26 3.09 -4.99 -0.25
C PHE A 26 2.87 -3.50 -0.03
N SER A 27 2.17 -2.84 -0.94
CA SER A 27 1.91 -1.41 -0.84
C SER A 27 0.43 -1.10 -0.79
N VAL A 28 0.15 0.03 -0.15
CA VAL A 28 -1.19 0.53 0.09
C VAL A 28 -1.24 1.98 -0.37
N SER A 29 -2.21 2.33 -1.20
CA SER A 29 -2.41 3.68 -1.71
C SER A 29 -3.85 4.15 -1.50
N LYS A 30 -4.02 5.47 -1.31
CA LYS A 30 -5.35 6.10 -1.18
C LYS A 30 -5.96 6.45 -2.54
N ASN A 31 -5.12 6.61 -3.55
CA ASN A 31 -5.48 7.03 -4.89
C ASN A 31 -5.05 5.96 -5.91
N LEU A 32 -5.91 5.78 -6.91
CA LEU A 32 -5.66 4.93 -8.07
C LEU A 32 -4.72 5.71 -9.02
N LEU A 33 -3.47 5.28 -9.16
CA LEU A 33 -2.48 6.01 -9.98
C LEU A 33 -2.56 5.69 -11.48
N TYR A 34 -2.75 4.43 -11.87
CA TYR A 34 -2.90 3.98 -13.25
C TYR A 34 -3.39 2.52 -13.32
N ALA A 35 -4.61 2.28 -13.80
CA ALA A 35 -5.15 0.93 -14.05
C ALA A 35 -5.06 0.66 -15.56
N ASP A 36 -4.25 -0.31 -15.95
CA ASP A 36 -4.31 -0.84 -17.32
C ASP A 36 -5.46 -1.86 -17.39
N GLY A 37 -6.61 -1.40 -17.87
CA GLY A 37 -7.88 -2.13 -17.84
C GLY A 37 -8.00 -3.25 -18.89
N ASP A 38 -7.10 -3.30 -19.87
CA ASP A 38 -7.28 -4.13 -21.07
C ASP A 38 -6.77 -5.57 -20.93
N SER A 39 -5.99 -5.88 -19.88
CA SER A 39 -5.32 -7.19 -19.78
C SER A 39 -6.05 -8.24 -18.94
N GLY A 40 -7.23 -7.94 -18.38
CA GLY A 40 -8.01 -8.87 -17.55
C GLY A 40 -7.29 -9.38 -16.28
N ASN A 41 -6.11 -8.83 -15.98
CA ASN A 41 -5.26 -9.26 -14.89
C ASN A 41 -5.60 -8.51 -13.61
N VAL A 42 -5.70 -9.25 -12.50
CA VAL A 42 -5.95 -8.67 -11.18
C VAL A 42 -4.64 -8.10 -10.62
N PHE A 43 -4.43 -6.79 -10.78
CA PHE A 43 -3.21 -6.12 -10.31
C PHE A 43 -3.25 -5.67 -8.84
N GLY A 44 -4.42 -5.72 -8.20
CA GLY A 44 -4.60 -5.24 -6.83
C GLY A 44 -6.04 -5.38 -6.33
N LEU A 45 -6.24 -5.07 -5.06
CA LEU A 45 -7.54 -5.13 -4.38
C LEU A 45 -7.93 -3.76 -3.86
N ALA A 46 -9.15 -3.30 -4.18
CA ALA A 46 -9.74 -2.14 -3.55
C ALA A 46 -10.44 -2.57 -2.25
N TYR A 47 -9.93 -2.12 -1.11
CA TYR A 47 -10.53 -2.37 0.19
C TYR A 47 -11.20 -1.12 0.74
N ASN A 48 -12.37 -1.30 1.32
CA ASN A 48 -13.14 -0.21 1.89
C ASN A 48 -13.62 -0.58 3.28
N VAL A 49 -13.24 0.23 4.27
CA VAL A 49 -13.66 0.06 5.66
C VAL A 49 -15.05 0.65 5.90
N THR A 50 -15.43 1.70 5.16
CA THR A 50 -16.60 2.55 5.43
C THR A 50 -17.78 2.30 4.48
N GLY A 51 -17.66 1.37 3.52
CA GLY A 51 -18.70 1.08 2.53
C GLY A 51 -18.90 2.12 1.41
N SER A 52 -18.30 3.32 1.54
CA SER A 52 -18.39 4.38 0.52
C SER A 52 -17.22 4.37 -0.45
N VAL A 53 -17.46 4.26 -1.76
CA VAL A 53 -16.42 4.11 -2.83
C VAL A 53 -15.35 5.21 -2.78
N LYS A 54 -15.71 6.43 -2.36
CA LYS A 54 -14.79 7.57 -2.21
C LYS A 54 -13.65 7.32 -1.22
N ASN A 55 -13.84 6.38 -0.27
CA ASN A 55 -12.89 6.05 0.76
C ASN A 55 -12.29 4.65 0.60
N ALA A 56 -12.18 4.18 -0.65
CA ALA A 56 -11.40 2.98 -0.95
C ALA A 56 -9.90 3.21 -0.70
N VAL A 57 -9.22 2.11 -0.44
CA VAL A 57 -7.77 1.98 -0.29
C VAL A 57 -7.34 0.86 -1.22
N TYR A 58 -6.31 1.08 -2.01
CA TYR A 58 -5.85 0.12 -3.01
C TYR A 58 -4.61 -0.60 -2.50
N ILE A 59 -4.68 -1.93 -2.52
CA ILE A 59 -3.61 -2.82 -2.11
C ILE A 59 -3.02 -3.42 -3.38
N SER A 60 -1.69 -3.34 -3.52
CA SER A 60 -0.97 -4.02 -4.59
C SER A 60 0.11 -4.92 -4.02
N VAL A 61 0.35 -6.04 -4.70
CA VAL A 61 1.45 -6.95 -4.40
C VAL A 61 2.79 -6.28 -4.69
N GLY A 62 3.77 -6.57 -3.83
CA GLY A 62 5.17 -6.21 -4.05
C GLY A 62 6.05 -7.45 -4.16
N HIS A 63 7.15 -7.49 -3.39
CA HIS A 63 8.11 -8.58 -3.45
C HIS A 63 7.71 -9.76 -2.56
N LYS A 64 7.84 -11.01 -3.08
CA LYS A 64 7.69 -12.28 -2.33
C LYS A 64 6.38 -12.44 -1.53
N ILE A 65 5.29 -11.81 -1.94
CA ILE A 65 3.98 -11.96 -1.30
C ILE A 65 2.87 -12.12 -2.33
N THR A 66 1.89 -12.97 -2.03
CA THR A 66 0.70 -13.12 -2.88
C THR A 66 -0.35 -12.07 -2.52
N LEU A 67 -1.25 -11.76 -3.46
CA LEU A 67 -2.33 -10.79 -3.23
C LEU A 67 -3.25 -11.22 -2.07
N ILE A 68 -3.50 -12.52 -1.95
CA ILE A 68 -4.32 -13.09 -0.89
C ILE A 68 -3.66 -12.88 0.47
N THR A 69 -2.37 -13.23 0.59
CA THR A 69 -1.61 -13.02 1.82
C THR A 69 -1.57 -11.54 2.19
N ALA A 70 -1.24 -10.67 1.24
CA ALA A 70 -1.22 -9.22 1.47
C ALA A 70 -2.57 -8.67 1.94
N CYS A 71 -3.67 -9.16 1.36
CA CYS A 71 -5.02 -8.77 1.77
C CYS A 71 -5.36 -9.24 3.20
N ASN A 72 -5.00 -10.47 3.56
CA ASN A 72 -5.24 -11.00 4.90
C ASN A 72 -4.39 -10.28 5.96
N THR A 73 -3.12 -10.00 5.65
CA THR A 73 -2.23 -9.21 6.52
C THR A 73 -2.73 -7.78 6.64
N PHE A 74 -3.22 -7.18 5.55
CA PHE A 74 -3.84 -5.86 5.58
C PHE A 74 -5.06 -5.85 6.50
N LYS A 75 -6.03 -6.75 6.26
CA LYS A 75 -7.29 -6.84 7.02
C LYS A 75 -7.07 -7.08 8.52
N SER A 76 -6.14 -7.95 8.89
CA SER A 76 -5.85 -8.26 10.30
C SER A 76 -5.24 -7.07 11.06
N VAL A 77 -4.53 -6.19 10.34
CA VAL A 77 -3.85 -5.03 10.94
C VAL A 77 -4.69 -3.75 10.81
N THR A 78 -5.56 -3.63 9.79
CA THR A 78 -6.42 -2.45 9.61
C THR A 78 -7.64 -2.44 10.52
N LYS A 79 -7.60 -1.54 11.50
CA LYS A 79 -8.79 -1.13 12.27
C LYS A 79 -9.47 0.13 11.72
N TYR A 80 -8.74 0.93 10.92
CA TYR A 80 -9.17 2.23 10.39
C TYR A 80 -8.94 2.32 8.88
N ARG A 81 -9.39 3.41 8.24
CA ARG A 81 -9.13 3.71 6.82
C ARG A 81 -7.63 3.73 6.48
N ASN A 82 -6.80 4.24 7.39
CA ASN A 82 -5.35 4.22 7.20
C ASN A 82 -4.77 2.90 7.75
N TYR A 83 -3.94 2.24 6.96
CA TYR A 83 -3.18 1.06 7.39
C TYR A 83 -2.38 1.41 8.66
N GLU A 84 -2.52 0.61 9.71
CA GLU A 84 -2.01 0.96 11.04
C GLU A 84 -0.50 1.29 11.01
N PRO A 85 0.37 0.46 10.38
CA PRO A 85 1.80 0.77 10.27
C PRO A 85 2.10 2.11 9.59
N ILE A 86 1.31 2.52 8.59
CA ILE A 86 1.46 3.83 7.94
C ILE A 86 1.03 4.93 8.90
N ARG A 87 -0.06 4.70 9.64
CA ARG A 87 -0.59 5.66 10.59
C ARG A 87 0.43 5.91 11.70
N GLN A 88 1.08 4.86 12.22
CA GLN A 88 2.16 4.98 13.20
C GLN A 88 3.37 5.70 12.62
N ALA A 89 3.77 5.37 11.39
CA ALA A 89 4.88 6.07 10.74
C ALA A 89 4.61 7.57 10.57
N ASP A 90 3.38 7.97 10.18
CA ASP A 90 2.99 9.38 10.05
C ASP A 90 2.99 10.07 11.43
N LEU A 91 2.42 9.45 12.47
CA LEU A 91 2.42 9.99 13.84
C LEU A 91 3.85 10.18 14.38
N LEU A 92 4.69 9.16 14.28
CA LEU A 92 6.09 9.21 14.71
C LEU A 92 6.88 10.27 13.94
N SER A 93 6.65 10.40 12.63
CA SER A 93 7.34 11.41 11.82
C SER A 93 6.99 12.84 12.26
N ARG A 94 5.74 13.10 12.63
CA ARG A 94 5.31 14.40 13.16
C ARG A 94 5.89 14.68 14.54
N GLU A 95 5.90 13.67 15.42
CA GLU A 95 6.47 13.81 16.77
C GLU A 95 7.97 14.12 16.71
N ILE A 96 8.71 13.52 15.78
CA ILE A 96 10.14 13.81 15.56
C ILE A 96 10.34 15.24 15.07
N ILE A 97 9.50 15.72 14.15
CA ILE A 97 9.58 17.09 13.63
C ILE A 97 9.29 18.10 14.75
N GLU A 98 8.28 17.85 15.59
CA GLU A 98 7.95 18.69 16.75
C GLU A 98 9.04 18.70 17.82
N LYS A 99 9.77 17.58 18.01
CA LYS A 99 10.93 17.52 18.92
C LYS A 99 12.19 18.18 18.37
N MET A 100 12.28 18.35 17.04
CA MET A 100 13.39 19.02 16.37
C MET A 100 13.19 20.54 16.22
N SER A 101 11.99 21.06 16.49
CA SER A 101 11.69 22.50 16.56
C SER A 101 11.84 23.04 17.97
#